data_AF-A0A5C3N2V1-F1
#
_entry.id   AF-A0A5C3N2V1-F1
#
_cell.length_a   1.000
_cell.length_b   1.000
_cell.length_c   1.000
_cell.angle_alpha   90.00
_cell.angle_beta   90.00
_cell.angle_gamma   90.00
#
_symmetry.space_group_name_H-M   'P 1'
#
loop_
_entity.id
_entity.type
_entity.pdbx_description
1 polymer ?
#
loop_
_entity_poly.entity_id
_entity_poly.type
_entity_poly.pdbx_seq_one_letter_code
_entity_poly.pdbx_strand_id
1 'polypeptide(L)'
;MPKVTVVGAGVFKLTIALSLPRHYDVTIVACDMPGDLDSLDWASPWAGAGFGGGGTKPNDAEELEMLQAAFRYYWTCPGATQSRA
;
A
#
# COMPACT_ATOMS: atom_id res chain seq x y z
N MET A 1 -17.69 -1.19 -18.34
CA MET A 1 -16.70 -0.90 -17.29
C MET A 1 -17.24 -1.46 -15.98
N PRO A 2 -16.54 -2.42 -15.34
CA PRO A 2 -16.91 -2.92 -14.01
C PRO A 2 -16.81 -1.81 -12.96
N LYS A 3 -17.76 -1.75 -12.03
CA LYS A 3 -17.73 -0.83 -10.89
C LYS A 3 -17.17 -1.53 -9.66
N VAL A 4 -16.17 -0.93 -9.02
CA VAL A 4 -15.55 -1.46 -7.81
C VAL A 4 -15.50 -0.39 -6.74
N THR A 5 -16.08 -0.71 -5.58
CA THR A 5 -15.99 0.14 -4.38
C THR A 5 -14.93 -0.42 -3.45
N VAL A 6 -13.92 0.40 -3.15
CA VAL A 6 -12.88 0.09 -2.18
C VAL A 6 -13.19 0.82 -0.88
N VAL A 7 -13.33 0.06 0.21
CA VAL A 7 -13.60 0.62 1.54
C VAL A 7 -12.29 0.82 2.31
N GLY A 8 -12.01 2.07 2.69
CA GLY A 8 -10.81 2.53 3.38
C GLY A 8 -9.73 3.14 2.46
N ALA A 9 -8.95 4.08 2.99
CA ALA A 9 -7.87 4.78 2.26
C ALA A 9 -6.48 4.62 2.91
N GLY A 10 -6.27 3.50 3.63
CA GLY A 10 -4.94 3.08 4.05
C GLY A 10 -4.11 2.51 2.90
N VAL A 11 -2.80 2.35 3.13
CA VAL A 11 -1.82 1.92 2.09
C VAL A 11 -2.24 0.65 1.34
N PHE A 12 -2.77 -0.36 2.03
CA PHE A 12 -3.27 -1.59 1.40
C PHE A 12 -4.39 -1.30 0.40
N LYS A 13 -5.38 -0.49 0.79
CA LYS A 13 -6.56 -0.21 -0.03
C LYS A 13 -6.23 0.69 -1.21
N LEU A 14 -5.40 1.71 -1.00
CA LEU A 14 -4.90 2.57 -2.08
C LEU A 14 -4.05 1.78 -3.08
N THR A 15 -3.22 0.84 -2.62
CA THR A 15 -2.42 -0.03 -3.49
C THR A 15 -3.30 -0.99 -4.28
N ILE A 16 -4.33 -1.57 -3.66
CA ILE A 16 -5.32 -2.40 -4.36
C ILE A 16 -6.03 -1.57 -5.43
N ALA A 17 -6.53 -0.39 -5.09
CA ALA A 17 -7.19 0.51 -6.03
C ALA A 17 -6.28 0.87 -7.22
N LEU A 18 -5.00 1.15 -6.95
CA LEU A 18 -3.98 1.43 -7.98
C LEU A 18 -3.68 0.22 -8.87
N SER A 19 -3.72 -0.99 -8.30
CA SER A 19 -3.43 -2.23 -9.04
C SER A 19 -4.57 -2.65 -9.99
N LEU A 20 -5.78 -2.11 -9.83
CA LEU A 20 -6.91 -2.43 -10.69
C LEU A 20 -6.67 -1.92 -12.13
N PRO A 21 -7.09 -2.67 -13.16
CA PRO A 21 -6.96 -2.23 -14.54
C PRO A 21 -7.69 -0.90 -14.81
N ARG A 22 -7.12 -0.04 -15.66
CA ARG A 22 -7.66 1.31 -15.96
C ARG A 22 -9.10 1.35 -16.51
N HIS A 23 -9.66 0.23 -16.96
CA HIS A 23 -11.03 0.15 -17.45
C HIS A 23 -12.06 -0.14 -16.35
N TYR A 24 -11.62 -0.20 -15.09
CA TYR A 24 -12.47 -0.29 -13.91
C TYR A 24 -12.88 1.12 -13.46
N ASP A 25 -14.13 1.27 -13.09
CA ASP A 25 -14.66 2.46 -12.42
C ASP A 25 -14.51 2.27 -10.91
N VAL A 26 -13.45 2.84 -10.34
CA VAL A 26 -13.05 2.63 -8.94
C VAL A 26 -13.50 3.80 -8.09
N THR A 27 -14.33 3.51 -7.08
CA THR A 27 -14.73 4.49 -6.05
C THR A 27 -14.09 4.09 -4.72
N ILE A 28 -13.38 5.02 -4.07
CA ILE A 28 -12.83 4.82 -2.72
C ILE A 28 -13.76 5.53 -1.73
N VAL A 29 -14.18 4.81 -0.69
CA VAL A 29 -15.00 5.35 0.41
C VAL A 29 -14.28 5.06 1.71
N ALA A 30 -13.91 6.09 2.46
CA ALA A 30 -13.15 5.96 3.69
C ALA A 30 -13.61 6.99 4.74
N CYS A 31 -13.41 6.65 6.01
CA CYS A 31 -13.60 7.60 7.13
C CYS A 31 -12.47 8.64 7.14
N ASP A 32 -11.23 8.15 6.99
CA ASP A 32 -10.02 8.96 6.99
C ASP A 32 -9.32 8.86 5.62
N MET A 33 -8.80 9.99 5.13
CA MET A 33 -8.14 10.13 3.84
C MET A 33 -6.72 10.71 3.99
N PRO A 34 -5.85 10.54 2.99
CA PRO A 34 -4.58 11.27 2.90
C PRO A 34 -4.74 12.77 3.14
N GLY A 35 -4.20 13.24 4.28
CA GLY A 35 -4.37 14.60 4.78
C GLY A 35 -4.91 14.65 6.22
N ASP A 36 -5.63 13.61 6.66
CA ASP A 36 -6.24 13.53 7.99
C ASP A 36 -5.27 12.96 9.04
N LEU A 37 -4.19 13.69 9.31
CA LEU A 37 -3.04 13.18 10.08
C LEU A 37 -3.32 12.95 11.58
N ASP A 38 -4.33 13.59 12.14
CA ASP A 38 -4.62 13.55 13.59
C ASP A 38 -5.48 12.35 14.02
N SER A 39 -5.96 11.55 13.05
CA SER A 39 -6.83 10.41 13.33
C SER A 39 -6.05 9.22 13.91
N LEU A 40 -6.43 8.80 15.12
CA LEU A 40 -5.85 7.62 15.78
C LEU A 40 -6.41 6.30 15.24
N ASP A 41 -7.57 6.34 14.59
CA ASP A 41 -8.21 5.15 13.98
C ASP A 41 -7.62 4.84 12.60
N TRP A 42 -6.73 5.69 12.08
CA TRP A 42 -6.09 5.53 10.78
C TRP A 42 -4.59 5.27 10.92
N ALA A 43 -4.20 4.01 10.75
CA ALA A 43 -2.82 3.58 11.02
C ALA A 43 -1.77 4.07 10.00
N SER A 44 -2.17 4.38 8.75
CA SER A 44 -1.20 4.59 7.66
C SER A 44 -0.27 5.79 7.83
N PRO A 45 -0.71 6.97 8.32
CA PRO A 45 0.17 8.12 8.56
C PRO A 45 1.21 7.92 9.65
N TRP A 46 0.90 7.08 10.64
CA TRP A 46 1.76 6.85 11.80
C TRP A 46 2.91 5.88 11.54
N ALA A 47 2.96 5.26 10.35
CA ALA A 47 4.03 4.34 9.99
C ALA A 47 5.34 5.09 9.71
N GLY A 48 6.45 4.67 10.33
CA GLY A 48 7.80 5.14 9.97
C GLY A 48 8.28 4.64 8.59
N ALA A 49 7.55 3.69 7.99
CA ALA A 49 7.69 3.13 6.64
C ALA A 49 9.15 2.88 6.18
N GLY A 50 9.72 1.75 6.62
CA GLY A 50 10.96 1.18 6.08
C GLY A 50 10.75 -0.28 5.66
N PHE A 51 11.57 -0.78 4.73
CA PHE A 51 11.49 -2.17 4.28
C PHE A 51 12.36 -3.08 5.17
N GLY A 52 11.87 -3.37 6.39
CA GLY A 52 12.49 -4.31 7.32
C GLY A 52 11.85 -5.68 7.18
N GLY A 53 12.56 -6.64 6.58
CA GLY A 53 12.04 -7.98 6.31
C GLY A 53 11.87 -8.81 7.58
N GLY A 54 10.70 -8.70 8.22
CA GLY A 54 10.23 -9.64 9.23
C GLY A 54 8.79 -10.01 8.91
N GLY A 55 8.55 -11.28 8.55
CA GLY A 55 7.20 -11.82 8.49
C GLY A 55 6.54 -11.82 9.87
N THR A 56 5.22 -11.99 9.92
CA THR A 56 4.51 -12.19 11.19
C THR A 56 4.77 -13.58 11.77
N LYS A 57 5.25 -14.52 10.94
CA LYS A 57 5.56 -15.89 11.31
C LYS A 57 6.99 -16.29 10.94
N PRO A 58 7.61 -17.22 11.70
CA PRO A 58 8.92 -17.77 11.34
C PRO A 58 8.82 -18.61 10.06
N ASN A 59 9.65 -18.29 9.06
CA ASN A 59 9.80 -19.02 7.80
C ASN A 59 8.49 -19.29 7.03
N ASP A 60 7.54 -18.35 7.06
CA ASP A 60 6.32 -18.45 6.27
C ASP A 60 6.60 -18.09 4.80
N ALA A 61 6.45 -19.08 3.91
CA ALA A 61 6.79 -18.93 2.50
C ALA A 61 5.90 -17.91 1.78
N GLU A 62 4.62 -17.83 2.15
CA GLU A 62 3.66 -16.91 1.54
C GLU A 62 4.01 -15.46 1.91
N GLU A 63 4.31 -15.20 3.19
CA GLU A 63 4.76 -13.87 3.63
C GLU A 63 6.07 -13.45 2.97
N LEU A 64 7.02 -14.38 2.83
CA LEU A 64 8.29 -14.12 2.16
C LEU A 64 8.07 -13.78 0.68
N GLU A 65 7.21 -14.51 -0.03
CA GLU A 65 6.87 -14.21 -1.43
C GLU A 65 6.17 -12.86 -1.56
N MET A 66 5.24 -12.54 -0.66
CA MET A 66 4.51 -11.27 -0.67
C MET A 66 5.45 -10.09 -0.42
N LEU A 67 6.37 -10.22 0.55
CA LEU A 67 7.41 -9.21 0.83
C LEU A 67 8.35 -9.04 -0.37
N GLN A 68 8.80 -10.13 -0.99
CA GLN A 68 9.64 -10.05 -2.18
C GLN A 68 8.92 -9.36 -3.36
N ALA A 69 7.64 -9.68 -3.59
CA ALA A 69 6.84 -9.06 -4.64
C ALA A 69 6.63 -7.56 -4.37
N ALA A 70 6.30 -7.20 -3.13
CA ALA A 70 6.14 -5.81 -2.71
C ALA A 70 7.45 -5.02 -2.87
N PHE A 71 8.59 -5.59 -2.48
CA PHE A 71 9.90 -4.94 -2.64
C PHE A 71 10.25 -4.70 -4.11
N ARG A 72 10.02 -5.70 -4.97
CA ARG A 72 10.25 -5.57 -6.41
C ARG A 72 9.40 -4.44 -7.01
N TYR A 73 8.13 -4.34 -6.62
CA TYR A 73 7.25 -3.25 -7.06
C TYR A 73 7.71 -1.89 -6.51
N TYR A 74 8.06 -1.81 -5.24
CA TYR A 74 8.58 -0.59 -4.62
C TYR A 74 9.83 -0.08 -5.36
N TRP A 75 10.74 -0.98 -5.72
CA TRP A 75 11.99 -0.64 -6.41
C TRP A 75 11.81 -0.13 -7.84
N THR A 76 10.69 -0.44 -8.50
CA THR A 76 10.39 0.08 -9.84
C THR A 76 9.70 1.44 -9.81
N CYS A 77 9.26 1.92 -8.64
CA CYS A 77 8.56 3.19 -8.52
C CYS A 77 9.51 4.37 -8.83
N PRO A 78 9.16 5.27 -9.78
CA PRO A 78 9.96 6.47 -10.06
C PRO A 78 10.03 7.36 -8.81
N GLY A 79 11.19 7.41 -8.16
CA GLY A 79 11.39 8.13 -6.90
C GLY A 79 12.24 7.37 -5.88
N ALA A 80 12.25 6.03 -5.91
CA ALA A 80 13.03 5.21 -4.98
C ALA A 80 14.56 5.33 -5.19
N THR A 81 15.01 5.83 -6.34
CA THR A 81 16.43 6.02 -6.71
C THR A 81 16.95 7.45 -6.54
N GLN A 82 16.14 8.41 -6.06
CA GLN A 82 16.58 9.80 -5.82
C GLN A 82 17.25 9.95 -4.44
N SER A 83 18.38 9.28 -4.27
CA SER A 83 19.34 9.52 -3.17
C SER A 83 20.73 9.12 -3.65
N ARG A 84 21.23 9.85 -4.65
CA ARG A 84 22.66 10.00 -4.91
C ARG A 84 22.91 11.49 -5.14
N ALA A 85 23.01 12.22 -4.03
CA ALA A 85 23.77 13.47 -3.96
C ALA A 85 25.17 13.12 -3.48
#